data_AF-A0A094KWU0-F1
#
_entry.id   AF-A0A094KWU0-F1
#
_cell.length_a   1.000
_cell.length_b   1.000
_cell.length_c   1.000
_cell.angle_alpha   90.00
_cell.angle_beta   90.00
_cell.angle_gamma   90.00
#
_symmetry.space_group_name_H-M   'P 1'
#
loop_
_entity.id
_entity.type
_entity.pdbx_description
1 polymer ?
#
loop_
_entity_poly.entity_id
_entity_poly.type
_entity_poly.pdbx_seq_one_letter_code
_entity_poly.pdbx_strand_id
1 'polypeptide(L)' 'NGLKLKQGRFRLDIRRKFFTTRMVKYWNRLPREVVDAPSLETFKPRLDGALSNLI' A
#
# COMPACT_ATOMS: atom_id res chain seq x y z
N ASN A 1 -27.94 9.05 -11.45
CA ASN A 1 -26.55 9.27 -10.97
C ASN A 1 -26.06 8.33 -9.85
N GLY A 2 -26.89 7.43 -9.27
CA GLY A 2 -26.45 6.54 -8.17
C GLY A 2 -25.63 5.30 -8.58
N LEU A 3 -25.74 4.81 -9.82
CA LEU A 3 -25.02 3.61 -10.30
C LEU A 3 -23.49 3.85 -10.45
N LYS A 4 -23.08 5.05 -10.89
CA LYS A 4 -21.66 5.42 -11.02
C LYS A 4 -20.92 5.49 -9.68
N LEU A 5 -21.60 5.91 -8.61
CA LEU A 5 -21.01 5.97 -7.25
C LEU A 5 -20.78 4.57 -6.66
N LYS A 6 -21.71 3.62 -6.90
CA LYS A 6 -21.53 2.21 -6.49
C LYS A 6 -20.37 1.56 -7.23
N GLN A 7 -20.24 1.82 -8.54
CA GLN A 7 -19.13 1.30 -9.34
C GLN A 7 -17.77 1.89 -8.91
N GLY A 8 -17.72 3.18 -8.56
CA GLY A 8 -16.53 3.83 -8.00
C GLY A 8 -16.12 3.24 -6.64
N ARG A 9 -17.09 3.01 -5.74
CA ARG A 9 -16.85 2.32 -4.45
C ARG A 9 -16.35 0.89 -4.66
N PHE A 10 -16.93 0.15 -5.59
CA PHE A 10 -16.49 -1.21 -5.93
C PHE A 10 -15.04 -1.22 -6.44
N ARG A 11 -14.70 -0.27 -7.33
CA ARG A 11 -13.33 -0.13 -7.85
C ARG A 11 -12.34 0.24 -6.74
N LEU A 12 -12.75 1.09 -5.80
CA LEU A 12 -11.96 1.45 -4.62
C LEU A 12 -11.77 0.28 -3.67
N ASP A 13 -12.82 -0.49 -3.38
CA ASP A 13 -12.75 -1.65 -2.48
C ASP A 13 -11.80 -2.72 -3.02
N ILE A 14 -11.91 -3.02 -4.33
CA ILE A 14 -10.99 -3.94 -5.01
C ILE A 14 -9.56 -3.41 -4.94
N ARG A 15 -9.33 -2.12 -5.27
CA ARG A 15 -8.00 -1.53 -5.21
C ARG A 15 -7.43 -1.61 -3.78
N ARG A 16 -8.26 -1.36 -2.76
CA ARG A 16 -7.86 -1.40 -1.35
C ARG A 16 -7.49 -2.82 -0.92
N LYS A 17 -8.34 -3.81 -1.22
CA LYS A 17 -8.04 -5.25 -0.98
C LYS A 17 -6.78 -5.70 -1.70
N PHE A 18 -6.62 -5.33 -2.96
CA PHE A 18 -5.43 -5.65 -3.74
C PHE A 18 -4.18 -5.00 -3.15
N PHE A 19 -4.26 -3.76 -2.70
CA PHE A 19 -3.17 -3.07 -2.02
C PHE A 19 -2.76 -3.80 -0.74
N THR A 20 -3.73 -4.21 0.09
CA THR A 20 -3.45 -4.98 1.31
C THR A 20 -2.79 -6.32 0.99
N THR A 21 -3.33 -7.13 0.07
CA THR A 21 -2.75 -8.44 -0.26
C THR A 21 -1.34 -8.30 -0.86
N ARG A 22 -1.15 -7.32 -1.75
CA ARG A 22 0.14 -7.03 -2.37
C ARG A 22 1.14 -6.55 -1.32
N MET A 23 0.73 -5.61 -0.46
CA MET A 23 1.54 -5.15 0.67
C MET A 23 1.89 -6.31 1.60
N VAL A 24 0.95 -7.18 2.00
CA VAL A 24 1.24 -8.32 2.90
C VAL A 24 2.29 -9.26 2.32
N LYS A 25 2.25 -9.50 0.99
CA LYS A 25 3.28 -10.29 0.31
C LYS A 25 4.66 -9.62 0.34
N TYR A 26 4.70 -8.29 0.21
CA TYR A 26 5.95 -7.51 0.27
C TYR A 26 6.40 -7.18 1.69
N TRP A 27 5.51 -7.21 2.68
CA TRP A 27 5.79 -6.88 4.07
C TRP A 27 6.86 -7.79 4.67
N ASN A 28 6.85 -9.08 4.31
CA ASN A 28 7.90 -10.03 4.69
C ASN A 28 9.25 -9.78 4.00
N ARG A 29 9.25 -8.99 2.91
CA ARG A 29 10.45 -8.61 2.13
C ARG A 29 10.91 -7.18 2.45
N LEU A 30 10.10 -6.40 3.16
CA LEU A 30 10.46 -5.05 3.55
C LEU A 30 11.45 -5.10 4.72
N PRO A 31 12.50 -4.26 4.69
CA PRO A 31 13.43 -4.16 5.81
C PRO A 31 12.69 -3.74 7.08
N ARG A 32 13.09 -4.30 8.22
CA ARG A 32 12.49 -3.99 9.52
C ARG A 32 12.56 -2.48 9.85
N GLU A 33 13.57 -1.77 9.36
CA GLU A 33 13.69 -0.31 9.52
C GLU A 33 12.58 0.49 8.81
N VAL A 34 12.05 -0.03 7.70
CA VAL A 34 10.90 0.56 7.01
C VAL A 34 9.63 0.30 7.83
N VAL A 35 9.50 -0.92 8.36
CA VAL A 35 8.37 -1.39 9.17
C VAL A 35 8.24 -0.66 10.51
N ASP A 36 9.35 -0.43 11.19
CA ASP A 36 9.42 0.13 12.55
C ASP A 36 9.36 1.68 12.56
N ALA A 37 8.92 2.30 11.46
CA ALA A 37 8.82 3.75 11.39
C ALA A 37 7.72 4.27 12.34
N PRO A 38 8.04 5.24 13.24
CA PRO A 38 7.10 5.71 14.26
C PRO A 38 5.96 6.57 13.68
N SER A 39 6.10 7.06 12.45
CA SER A 39 5.10 7.90 11.78
C SER A 39 4.99 7.58 10.28
N LEU A 40 3.82 7.87 9.71
CA LEU A 40 3.54 7.73 8.28
C LEU A 40 4.44 8.63 7.42
N GLU A 41 4.84 9.79 7.94
CA GLU A 41 5.74 10.72 7.25
C GLU A 41 7.15 10.15 7.11
N THR A 42 7.60 9.36 8.08
CA THR A 42 8.89 8.65 8.01
C THR A 42 8.76 7.32 7.26
N PHE A 43 7.59 6.67 7.33
CA PHE A 43 7.32 5.40 6.65
C PHE A 43 7.29 5.52 5.12
N LYS A 44 6.63 6.56 4.59
CA LYS A 44 6.50 6.78 3.13
C LYS A 44 7.83 6.87 2.37
N PRO A 45 8.80 7.72 2.75
CA PRO A 45 10.07 7.82 2.04
C PRO A 45 10.92 6.55 2.19
N ARG A 46 10.86 5.87 3.34
CA ARG A 46 11.54 4.57 3.55
C ARG A 46 10.97 3.47 2.67
N LEU A 47 9.63 3.42 2.55
CA LEU A 47 8.95 2.48 1.67
C LEU A 47 9.24 2.75 0.20
N ASP A 48 9.25 4.02 -0.21
CA ASP A 48 9.55 4.43 -1.59
C ASP A 48 10.98 4.06 -1.99
N GLY A 49 11.95 4.30 -1.10
CA GLY A 49 13.33 3.83 -1.28
C GLY A 49 13.44 2.30 -1.37
N ALA A 50 12.78 1.57 -0.47
CA ALA A 50 12.82 0.10 -0.47
C ALA A 50 12.14 -0.53 -1.71
N LEU A 51 11.04 0.06 -2.19
CA LEU A 51 10.35 -0.39 -3.40
C LEU A 51 11.09 -0.01 -4.68
N SER A 52 11.77 1.15 -4.71
CA SER A 52 12.61 1.57 -5.85
C SER A 52 13.81 0.64 -6.07
N ASN A 53 14.34 0.04 -5.01
CA ASN A 53 15.42 -0.96 -5.08
C ASN A 53 14.94 -2.38 -5.49
N LEU A 54 13.64 -2.59 -5.70
CA LEU A 54 13.07 -3.87 -6.12
C LEU A 54 12.89 -3.98 -7.66
N ILE A 55 13.20 -2.92 -8.41
CA ILE A 55 13.17 -2.88 -9.89
C ILE A 55 14.55 -3.24 -10.44
#